data_AF-A0A226X708-F1
#
_entry.id   AF-A0A226X708-F1
#
_cell.length_a   1.000
_cell.length_b   1.000
_cell.length_c   1.000
_cell.angle_alpha   90.00
_cell.angle_beta   90.00
_cell.angle_gamma   90.00
#
_symmetry.space_group_name_H-M   'P 1'
#
loop_
_entity.id
_entity.type
_entity.pdbx_description
1 polymer ?
#
loop_
_entity_poly.entity_id
_entity_poly.type
_entity_poly.pdbx_seq_one_letter_code
_entity_poly.pdbx_strand_id
1 'polypeptide(L)'
;MIKSGIDQDALVKMFAEATAKQSETLGSAVREATLKALQERELTLENIRKVLKTVTQAASTGTAQNPAGSMDVEQLLGKAFAGMDAALLQTVEAQRKALAQFVNQGVDVQDKHMKSALANLEQMENVFFTTVSRATRETGDSLRAPWQHVLDAMKLKGTDTGAQASVSVEQLLAQAQAALRDGRANGVHAARAMMDSYAALVSGVLIGMSDALQPEAVPDSGRSRKTQAQA
;
A
#
# COMPACT_ATOMS: atom_id res chain seq x y z
N MET A 1 -2.60 -22.93 21.39
CA MET A 1 -1.89 -23.48 20.21
C MET A 1 -1.84 -22.38 19.16
N ILE A 2 -0.70 -22.17 18.48
CA ILE A 2 -0.61 -21.19 17.40
C ILE A 2 -1.23 -21.78 16.14
N LYS A 3 -2.41 -21.32 15.76
CA LYS A 3 -3.08 -21.73 14.51
C LYS A 3 -3.13 -20.53 13.60
N SER A 4 -2.73 -20.71 12.34
CA SER A 4 -2.73 -19.64 11.35
C SER A 4 -1.84 -18.42 11.69
N GLY A 5 -0.86 -18.55 12.60
CA GLY A 5 -0.05 -17.42 13.10
C GLY A 5 -0.71 -16.64 14.26
N ILE A 6 -1.84 -17.15 14.76
CA ILE A 6 -2.62 -16.54 15.84
C ILE A 6 -2.45 -17.39 17.09
N ASP A 7 -2.14 -16.74 18.22
CA ASP A 7 -2.32 -17.36 19.52
C ASP A 7 -3.81 -17.42 19.86
N GLN A 8 -4.45 -18.48 19.38
CA GLN A 8 -5.89 -18.67 19.51
C GLN A 8 -6.32 -18.76 20.99
N ASP A 9 -5.49 -19.36 21.85
CA ASP A 9 -5.83 -19.56 23.26
C ASP A 9 -5.78 -18.22 24.01
N ALA A 10 -4.78 -17.37 23.69
CA ALA A 10 -4.70 -16.01 24.24
C ALA A 10 -5.92 -15.17 23.84
N LEU A 11 -6.35 -15.22 22.57
CA LEU A 11 -7.57 -14.55 22.13
C LEU A 11 -8.80 -15.09 22.87
N VAL A 12 -8.98 -16.41 22.93
CA VAL A 12 -10.11 -17.04 23.65
C VAL A 12 -10.16 -16.56 25.10
N LYS A 13 -9.01 -16.57 25.80
CA LYS A 13 -8.91 -16.11 27.18
C LYS A 13 -9.30 -14.63 27.33
N MET A 14 -8.78 -13.75 26.47
CA MET A 14 -9.16 -12.33 26.50
C MET A 14 -10.66 -12.13 26.33
N PHE A 15 -11.30 -12.84 25.39
CA PHE A 15 -12.75 -12.75 25.19
C PHE A 15 -13.56 -13.35 26.35
N ALA A 16 -13.05 -14.40 27.02
CA ALA A 16 -13.71 -15.01 28.17
C ALA A 16 -13.65 -14.12 29.43
N GLU A 17 -12.59 -13.33 29.59
CA GLU A 17 -12.38 -12.45 30.75
C GLU A 17 -12.83 -11.00 30.49
N ALA A 18 -13.10 -10.64 29.23
CA ALA A 18 -13.43 -9.27 28.84
C ALA A 18 -14.72 -8.78 29.51
N THR A 19 -14.71 -7.53 29.95
CA THR A 19 -15.90 -6.83 30.43
C THR A 19 -16.28 -5.72 29.46
N ALA A 20 -17.51 -5.19 29.57
CA ALA A 20 -17.94 -4.03 28.78
C ALA A 20 -16.94 -2.86 28.79
N LYS A 21 -16.27 -2.62 29.93
CA LYS A 21 -15.27 -1.55 30.11
C LYS A 21 -13.95 -1.80 29.36
N GLN A 22 -13.66 -3.04 28.99
CA GLN A 22 -12.42 -3.45 28.32
C GLN A 22 -12.64 -3.74 26.83
N SER A 23 -13.87 -3.55 26.33
CA SER A 23 -14.25 -3.84 24.96
C SER A 23 -13.42 -3.07 23.91
N GLU A 24 -12.96 -1.85 24.23
CA GLU A 24 -12.06 -1.07 23.36
C GLU A 24 -10.65 -1.67 23.26
N THR A 25 -10.09 -2.07 24.40
CA THR A 25 -8.79 -2.77 24.46
C THR A 25 -8.86 -4.10 23.71
N LEU A 26 -10.01 -4.78 23.78
CA LEU A 26 -10.24 -6.03 23.07
C LEU A 26 -10.21 -5.86 21.55
N GLY A 27 -10.88 -4.83 21.02
CA GLY A 27 -10.83 -4.52 19.59
C GLY A 27 -9.39 -4.24 19.12
N SER A 28 -8.62 -3.50 19.93
CA SER A 28 -7.21 -3.22 19.65
C SER A 28 -6.34 -4.48 19.66
N ALA A 29 -6.55 -5.38 20.62
CA ALA A 29 -5.82 -6.65 20.70
C ALA A 29 -6.15 -7.58 19.51
N VAL A 30 -7.42 -7.63 19.09
CA VAL A 30 -7.84 -8.36 17.90
C VAL A 30 -7.19 -7.80 16.64
N ARG A 31 -7.14 -6.46 16.51
CA ARG A 31 -6.47 -5.78 15.40
C ARG A 31 -5.00 -6.17 15.32
N GLU A 32 -4.28 -6.10 16.44
CA GLU A 32 -2.85 -6.42 16.49
C GLU A 32 -2.58 -7.89 16.18
N ALA A 33 -3.36 -8.81 16.79
CA ALA A 33 -3.23 -10.24 16.53
C ALA A 33 -3.52 -10.58 15.05
N THR A 34 -4.55 -9.96 14.47
CA THR A 34 -4.90 -10.14 13.05
C THR A 34 -3.78 -9.61 12.15
N LEU A 35 -3.29 -8.39 12.41
CA LEU A 35 -2.23 -7.77 11.63
C LEU A 35 -0.94 -8.59 11.68
N LYS A 36 -0.53 -9.03 12.88
CA LYS A 36 0.67 -9.87 13.04
C LYS A 36 0.55 -11.17 12.25
N ALA A 37 -0.60 -11.85 12.34
CA ALA A 37 -0.83 -13.09 11.60
C ALA A 37 -0.88 -12.90 10.08
N LEU A 38 -1.35 -11.73 9.61
CA LEU A 38 -1.29 -11.36 8.20
C LEU A 38 0.14 -11.05 7.73
N GLN A 39 0.98 -10.49 8.60
CA GLN A 39 2.38 -10.17 8.29
C GLN A 39 3.29 -11.41 8.26
N GLU A 40 3.01 -12.42 9.07
CA GLU A 40 3.79 -13.67 9.12
C GLU A 40 3.57 -14.56 7.89
N ARG A 41 2.62 -14.22 7.02
CA ARG A 41 2.22 -15.00 5.85
C ARG A 41 2.27 -14.14 4.60
N GLU A 42 2.32 -14.80 3.45
CA GLU A 42 2.04 -14.12 2.19
C GLU A 42 0.60 -13.57 2.22
N LEU A 43 0.44 -12.29 1.85
CA LEU A 43 -0.84 -11.59 1.78
C LEU A 43 -1.69 -12.06 0.60
N THR A 44 -2.12 -13.32 0.65
CA THR A 44 -3.04 -13.93 -0.29
C THR A 44 -4.45 -13.97 0.30
N LEU A 45 -5.47 -13.91 -0.56
CA LEU A 45 -6.87 -14.00 -0.12
C LEU A 45 -7.14 -15.28 0.67
N GLU A 46 -6.45 -16.39 0.35
CA GLU A 46 -6.58 -17.64 1.10
C GLU A 46 -6.06 -17.53 2.54
N ASN A 47 -4.87 -16.94 2.72
CA ASN A 47 -4.29 -16.75 4.05
C ASN A 47 -5.13 -15.77 4.88
N ILE A 48 -5.63 -14.69 4.25
CA ILE A 48 -6.56 -13.75 4.88
C ILE A 48 -7.81 -14.47 5.38
N ARG A 49 -8.45 -15.31 4.56
CA ARG A 49 -9.61 -16.12 4.98
C ARG A 49 -9.28 -17.00 6.19
N LYS A 50 -8.12 -17.65 6.20
CA LYS A 50 -7.69 -18.53 7.31
C LYS A 50 -7.49 -17.74 8.61
N VAL A 51 -6.83 -16.59 8.55
CA VAL A 51 -6.62 -15.70 9.71
C VAL A 51 -7.97 -15.22 10.25
N LEU A 52 -8.81 -14.60 9.41
CA LEU A 52 -10.12 -14.08 9.81
C LEU A 52 -11.04 -15.15 10.39
N LYS A 53 -11.05 -16.35 9.79
CA LYS A 53 -11.79 -17.49 10.33
C LYS A 53 -11.30 -17.86 11.73
N THR A 54 -9.98 -17.91 11.92
CA THR A 54 -9.36 -18.28 13.20
C THR A 54 -9.68 -17.26 14.29
N VAL A 55 -9.59 -15.96 13.99
CA VAL A 55 -9.97 -14.88 14.92
C VAL A 55 -11.45 -14.94 15.26
N THR A 56 -12.33 -15.09 14.26
CA THR A 56 -13.78 -15.18 14.46
C THR A 56 -14.15 -16.35 15.37
N GLN A 57 -13.52 -17.51 15.15
CA GLN A 57 -13.71 -18.70 16.00
C GLN A 57 -13.18 -18.46 17.42
N ALA A 58 -12.00 -17.86 17.58
CA ALA A 58 -11.44 -17.53 18.89
C ALA A 58 -12.35 -16.56 19.68
N ALA A 59 -12.80 -15.49 19.02
CA ALA A 59 -13.72 -14.52 19.60
C ALA A 59 -15.04 -15.17 20.02
N SER A 60 -15.60 -16.05 19.18
CA SER A 60 -16.85 -16.76 19.48
C SER A 60 -16.68 -17.72 20.65
N THR A 61 -15.61 -18.53 20.66
CA THR A 61 -15.34 -19.47 21.75
C THR A 61 -15.12 -18.75 23.07
N GLY A 62 -14.33 -17.67 23.09
CA GLY A 62 -14.11 -16.90 24.32
C GLY A 62 -15.38 -16.20 24.79
N THR A 63 -16.16 -15.61 23.88
CA THR A 63 -17.42 -14.94 24.23
C THR A 63 -18.45 -15.93 24.78
N ALA A 64 -18.51 -17.16 24.26
CA ALA A 64 -19.37 -18.20 24.81
C ALA A 64 -18.98 -18.64 26.23
N GLN A 65 -17.71 -18.48 26.61
CA GLN A 65 -17.19 -18.77 27.95
C GLN A 65 -17.32 -17.56 28.90
N ASN A 66 -17.68 -16.40 28.37
CA ASN A 66 -17.77 -15.18 29.15
C ASN A 66 -19.04 -15.19 30.00
N PRO A 67 -18.94 -15.03 31.34
CA PRO A 67 -20.10 -15.02 32.22
C PRO A 67 -20.91 -13.71 32.15
N ALA A 68 -20.43 -12.68 31.45
CA ALA A 68 -21.14 -11.43 31.25
C ALA A 68 -22.37 -11.63 30.34
N GLY A 69 -23.50 -11.04 30.72
CA GLY A 69 -24.80 -11.27 30.08
C GLY A 69 -24.88 -10.86 28.59
N SER A 70 -26.03 -11.12 27.97
CA SER A 70 -26.26 -11.00 26.51
C SER A 70 -25.95 -9.63 25.89
N MET A 71 -26.10 -8.52 26.63
CA MET A 71 -25.77 -7.17 26.13
C MET A 71 -24.27 -6.94 25.93
N ASP A 72 -23.42 -7.64 26.67
CA ASP A 72 -21.97 -7.55 26.52
C ASP A 72 -21.49 -8.42 25.35
N VAL A 73 -22.15 -9.55 25.11
CA VAL A 73 -21.84 -10.47 24.00
C VAL A 73 -21.84 -9.75 22.66
N GLU A 74 -22.90 -9.02 22.31
CA GLU A 74 -22.97 -8.35 21.01
C GLU A 74 -21.90 -7.25 20.86
N GLN A 75 -21.63 -6.50 21.92
CA GLN A 75 -20.56 -5.49 21.92
C GLN A 75 -19.17 -6.12 21.75
N LEU A 76 -18.89 -7.22 22.44
CA LEU A 76 -17.61 -7.94 22.34
C LEU A 76 -17.39 -8.46 20.91
N LEU A 77 -18.42 -9.08 20.31
CA LEU A 77 -18.36 -9.55 18.92
C LEU A 77 -18.23 -8.40 17.93
N GLY A 78 -18.91 -7.27 18.17
CA GLY A 78 -18.77 -6.05 17.39
C GLY A 78 -17.36 -5.49 17.43
N LYS A 79 -16.70 -5.49 18.60
CA LYS A 79 -15.30 -5.06 18.74
C LYS A 79 -14.33 -6.03 18.08
N ALA A 80 -14.61 -7.33 18.11
CA ALA A 80 -13.85 -8.31 17.35
C ALA A 80 -13.92 -8.03 15.85
N PHE A 81 -15.13 -7.77 15.33
CA PHE A 81 -15.33 -7.42 13.93
C PHE A 81 -14.59 -6.14 13.55
N ALA A 82 -14.76 -5.08 14.33
CA ALA A 82 -14.07 -3.80 14.09
C ALA A 82 -12.54 -3.92 14.16
N GLY A 83 -12.01 -4.74 15.08
CA GLY A 83 -10.58 -5.01 15.17
C GLY A 83 -10.03 -5.72 13.93
N MET A 84 -10.76 -6.72 13.41
CA MET A 84 -10.39 -7.39 12.16
C MET A 84 -10.46 -6.43 10.96
N ASP A 85 -11.50 -5.60 10.88
CA ASP A 85 -11.64 -4.58 9.84
C ASP A 85 -10.46 -3.59 9.87
N ALA A 86 -10.13 -3.04 11.03
CA ALA A 86 -9.01 -2.11 11.18
C ALA A 86 -7.65 -2.73 10.78
N ALA A 87 -7.46 -4.04 10.98
CA ALA A 87 -6.25 -4.73 10.56
C ALA A 87 -6.19 -4.90 9.03
N LEU A 88 -7.33 -5.21 8.39
CA LEU A 88 -7.44 -5.28 6.94
C LEU A 88 -7.26 -3.91 6.29
N LEU A 89 -7.84 -2.86 6.88
CA LEU A 89 -7.65 -1.48 6.44
C LEU A 89 -6.16 -1.13 6.38
N GLN A 90 -5.42 -1.38 7.47
CA GLN A 90 -3.98 -1.13 7.52
C GLN A 90 -3.21 -1.94 6.46
N THR A 91 -3.68 -3.16 6.18
CA THR A 91 -3.11 -4.02 5.13
C THR A 91 -3.36 -3.44 3.73
N VAL A 92 -4.58 -2.98 3.46
CA VAL A 92 -4.97 -2.30 2.20
C VAL A 92 -4.14 -1.04 1.99
N GLU A 93 -3.97 -0.22 3.03
CA GLU A 93 -3.14 0.99 2.94
C GLU A 93 -1.68 0.69 2.63
N ALA A 94 -1.13 -0.37 3.25
CA ALA A 94 0.23 -0.82 2.99
C ALA A 94 0.39 -1.33 1.55
N GLN A 95 -0.56 -2.13 1.07
CA GLN A 95 -0.59 -2.60 -0.32
C GLN A 95 -0.70 -1.44 -1.31
N ARG A 96 -1.62 -0.48 -1.08
CA ARG A 96 -1.72 0.73 -1.91
C ARG A 96 -0.38 1.46 -2.01
N LYS A 97 0.32 1.67 -0.89
CA LYS A 97 1.63 2.34 -0.89
C LYS A 97 2.66 1.58 -1.74
N ALA A 98 2.69 0.25 -1.63
CA ALA A 98 3.58 -0.58 -2.44
C ALA A 98 3.23 -0.50 -3.95
N LEU A 99 1.95 -0.57 -4.31
CA LEU A 99 1.51 -0.43 -5.71
C LEU A 99 1.84 0.95 -6.27
N ALA A 100 1.68 2.02 -5.47
CA ALA A 100 2.07 3.37 -5.86
C ALA A 100 3.58 3.47 -6.14
N GLN A 101 4.42 2.79 -5.36
CA GLN A 101 5.86 2.73 -5.64
C GLN A 101 6.16 2.05 -6.98
N PHE A 102 5.45 0.97 -7.33
CA PHE A 102 5.63 0.32 -8.64
C PHE A 102 5.21 1.24 -9.79
N VAL A 103 4.09 1.95 -9.66
CA VAL A 103 3.65 2.94 -10.66
C VAL A 103 4.71 4.04 -10.84
N ASN A 104 5.29 4.54 -9.75
CA ASN A 104 6.37 5.54 -9.79
C ASN A 104 7.67 4.98 -10.41
N GLN A 105 7.89 3.67 -10.35
CA GLN A 105 8.99 2.99 -11.04
C GLN A 105 8.67 2.64 -12.51
N GLY A 106 7.50 3.04 -13.01
CA GLY A 106 7.09 2.86 -14.41
C GLY A 106 6.40 1.52 -14.70
N VAL A 107 6.01 0.75 -13.68
CA VAL A 107 5.21 -0.47 -13.87
C VAL A 107 3.82 -0.08 -14.38
N ASP A 108 3.39 -0.69 -15.48
CA ASP A 108 2.09 -0.41 -16.08
C ASP A 108 0.95 -0.95 -15.22
N VAL A 109 -0.07 -0.12 -14.98
CA VAL A 109 -1.33 -0.53 -14.33
C VAL A 109 -2.11 -1.57 -15.13
N GLN A 110 -1.84 -1.66 -16.43
CA GLN A 110 -2.43 -2.67 -17.31
C GLN A 110 -1.77 -4.04 -17.18
N ASP A 111 -0.61 -4.13 -16.52
CA ASP A 111 0.09 -5.38 -16.26
C ASP A 111 -0.80 -6.36 -15.49
N LYS A 112 -0.66 -7.65 -15.82
CA LYS A 112 -1.47 -8.72 -15.24
C LYS A 112 -1.35 -8.78 -13.72
N HIS A 113 -0.14 -8.58 -13.17
CA HIS A 113 0.11 -8.62 -11.74
C HIS A 113 -0.47 -7.39 -11.04
N MET A 114 -0.37 -6.21 -11.65
CA MET A 114 -0.96 -4.98 -11.11
C MET A 114 -2.49 -5.05 -11.07
N LYS A 115 -3.12 -5.51 -12.16
CA LYS A 115 -4.57 -5.77 -12.20
C LYS A 115 -5.01 -6.78 -11.15
N SER A 116 -4.26 -7.87 -10.99
CA SER A 116 -4.58 -8.87 -9.97
C SER A 116 -4.47 -8.29 -8.55
N ALA A 117 -3.48 -7.44 -8.29
CA ALA A 117 -3.33 -6.79 -6.99
C ALA A 117 -4.49 -5.83 -6.70
N LEU A 118 -4.91 -5.03 -7.69
CA LEU A 118 -6.07 -4.15 -7.57
C LEU A 118 -7.37 -4.91 -7.36
N ALA A 119 -7.59 -5.98 -8.12
CA ALA A 119 -8.75 -6.85 -7.94
C ALA A 119 -8.76 -7.50 -6.54
N ASN A 120 -7.60 -7.85 -5.99
CA ASN A 120 -7.50 -8.36 -4.62
C ASN A 120 -7.87 -7.31 -3.57
N LEU A 121 -7.53 -6.03 -3.79
CA LEU A 121 -7.96 -4.92 -2.93
C LEU A 121 -9.48 -4.77 -2.92
N GLU A 122 -10.10 -4.76 -4.10
CA GLU A 122 -11.56 -4.67 -4.25
C GLU A 122 -12.28 -5.86 -3.62
N GLN A 123 -11.69 -7.06 -3.71
CA GLN A 123 -12.26 -8.27 -3.12
C GLN A 123 -12.08 -8.36 -1.60
N MET A 124 -11.26 -7.50 -0.97
CA MET A 124 -10.87 -7.63 0.43
C MET A 124 -12.08 -7.58 1.37
N GLU A 125 -12.98 -6.61 1.18
CA GLU A 125 -14.21 -6.47 1.99
C GLU A 125 -15.14 -7.68 1.79
N ASN A 126 -15.34 -8.10 0.54
CA ASN A 126 -16.18 -9.26 0.26
C ASN A 126 -15.62 -10.54 0.90
N VAL A 127 -14.30 -10.72 0.85
CA VAL A 127 -13.61 -11.83 1.53
C VAL A 127 -13.80 -11.73 3.03
N PHE A 128 -13.71 -10.53 3.60
CA PHE A 128 -13.92 -10.30 5.02
C PHE A 128 -15.33 -10.70 5.47
N PHE A 129 -16.37 -10.11 4.89
CA PHE A 129 -17.77 -10.43 5.24
C PHE A 129 -18.11 -11.90 4.99
N THR A 130 -17.72 -12.45 3.84
CA THR A 130 -18.01 -13.85 3.51
C THR A 130 -17.36 -14.81 4.50
N THR A 131 -16.12 -14.51 4.90
CA THR A 131 -15.38 -15.38 5.83
C THR A 131 -15.97 -15.31 7.23
N VAL A 132 -16.22 -14.11 7.76
CA VAL A 132 -16.81 -13.94 9.08
C VAL A 132 -18.22 -14.54 9.09
N SER A 133 -19.07 -14.26 8.09
CA SER A 133 -20.41 -14.84 8.00
C SER A 133 -20.40 -16.37 7.93
N ARG A 134 -19.43 -16.98 7.25
CA ARG A 134 -19.29 -18.44 7.25
C ARG A 134 -18.80 -18.97 8.59
N ALA A 135 -17.78 -18.34 9.17
CA ALA A 135 -17.19 -18.77 10.43
C ALA A 135 -18.21 -18.70 11.59
N THR A 136 -19.09 -17.70 11.60
CA THR A 136 -20.15 -17.56 12.61
C THR A 136 -21.23 -18.64 12.50
N ARG A 137 -21.51 -19.18 11.30
CA ARG A 137 -22.41 -20.33 11.13
C ARG A 137 -21.87 -21.61 11.76
N GLU A 138 -20.55 -21.72 11.88
CA GLU A 138 -19.87 -22.84 12.55
C GLU A 138 -19.82 -22.67 14.08
N THR A 139 -20.36 -21.57 14.62
CA THR A 139 -20.43 -21.31 16.07
C THR A 139 -21.71 -21.87 16.68
N GLY A 140 -21.73 -22.01 18.01
CA GLY A 140 -22.88 -22.53 18.75
C GLY A 140 -24.14 -21.68 18.58
N ASP A 141 -25.31 -22.31 18.71
CA ASP A 141 -26.62 -21.67 18.46
C ASP A 141 -26.85 -20.37 19.25
N SER A 142 -26.29 -20.27 20.46
CA SER A 142 -26.41 -19.11 21.35
C SER A 142 -25.76 -17.83 20.81
N LEU A 143 -24.75 -17.93 19.95
CA LEU A 143 -24.04 -16.77 19.39
C LEU A 143 -24.50 -16.40 17.99
N ARG A 144 -25.36 -17.20 17.35
CA ARG A 144 -25.81 -16.97 15.98
C ARG A 144 -26.58 -15.66 15.83
N ALA A 145 -27.52 -15.38 16.73
CA ALA A 145 -28.32 -14.17 16.70
C ALA A 145 -27.49 -12.90 16.98
N PRO A 146 -26.65 -12.84 18.04
CA PRO A 146 -25.72 -11.72 18.25
C PRO A 146 -24.80 -11.47 17.06
N TRP A 147 -24.21 -12.51 16.46
CA TRP A 147 -23.37 -12.35 15.27
C TRP A 147 -24.15 -11.83 14.06
N GLN A 148 -25.39 -12.30 13.86
CA GLN A 148 -26.23 -11.82 12.77
C GLN A 148 -26.51 -10.33 12.93
N HIS A 149 -26.81 -9.87 14.14
CA HIS A 149 -27.03 -8.44 14.40
C HIS A 149 -25.76 -7.60 14.14
N VAL A 150 -24.60 -8.06 14.61
CA VAL A 150 -23.31 -7.40 14.31
C VAL A 150 -23.07 -7.32 12.80
N LEU A 151 -23.27 -8.42 12.07
CA LEU A 151 -23.06 -8.46 10.62
C LEU A 151 -24.03 -7.53 9.87
N ASP A 152 -25.29 -7.45 10.29
CA ASP A 152 -26.28 -6.59 9.66
C ASP A 152 -26.00 -5.10 9.96
N ALA A 153 -25.64 -4.78 11.20
CA ALA A 153 -25.22 -3.44 11.58
C ALA A 153 -23.98 -2.98 10.79
N MET A 154 -22.98 -3.86 10.64
CA MET A 154 -21.76 -3.55 9.90
C MET A 154 -21.98 -3.48 8.39
N LYS A 155 -22.89 -4.28 7.82
CA LYS A 155 -23.29 -4.14 6.41
C LYS A 155 -23.97 -2.80 6.14
N LEU A 156 -24.81 -2.34 7.06
CA LEU A 156 -25.49 -1.05 6.93
C LEU A 156 -24.52 0.12 7.10
N LYS A 157 -23.61 0.03 8.08
CA LYS A 157 -22.60 1.05 8.35
C LYS A 157 -21.52 1.12 7.26
N GLY A 158 -21.22 0.00 6.62
CA GLY A 158 -20.03 -0.19 5.78
C GLY A 158 -18.79 -0.50 6.61
N THR A 159 -17.72 -0.93 5.92
CA THR A 159 -16.39 -1.14 6.54
C THR A 159 -15.41 -0.05 6.11
N ASP A 160 -14.48 0.29 7.00
CA ASP A 160 -13.43 1.24 6.65
C ASP A 160 -12.51 0.64 5.59
N THR A 161 -12.29 -0.69 5.62
CA THR A 161 -11.54 -1.42 4.58
C THR A 161 -12.19 -1.25 3.20
N GLY A 162 -13.51 -1.40 3.08
CA GLY A 162 -14.22 -1.26 1.81
C GLY A 162 -14.17 0.17 1.25
N ALA A 163 -14.39 1.17 2.12
CA ALA A 163 -14.27 2.57 1.77
C ALA A 163 -12.85 2.91 1.29
N GLN A 164 -11.84 2.49 2.04
CA GLN A 164 -10.45 2.77 1.71
C GLN A 164 -9.97 1.99 0.48
N ALA A 165 -10.42 0.75 0.27
CA ALA A 165 -10.04 -0.03 -0.92
C ALA A 165 -10.49 0.67 -2.20
N SER A 166 -11.74 1.16 -2.23
CA SER A 166 -12.29 1.89 -3.38
C SER A 166 -11.50 3.17 -3.68
N VAL A 167 -11.27 3.99 -2.64
CA VAL A 167 -10.46 5.22 -2.74
C VAL A 167 -9.02 4.90 -3.18
N SER A 168 -8.46 3.78 -2.71
CA SER A 168 -7.08 3.37 -3.04
C SER A 168 -6.92 3.04 -4.52
N VAL A 169 -7.88 2.34 -5.12
CA VAL A 169 -7.88 2.00 -6.56
C VAL A 169 -7.98 3.28 -7.39
N GLU A 170 -8.91 4.16 -7.07
CA GLU A 170 -9.09 5.43 -7.78
C GLU A 170 -7.83 6.30 -7.73
N GLN A 171 -7.25 6.45 -6.53
CA GLN A 171 -6.02 7.23 -6.33
C GLN A 171 -4.84 6.64 -7.11
N LEU A 172 -4.73 5.31 -7.19
CA LEU A 172 -3.64 4.67 -7.93
C LEU A 172 -3.80 4.87 -9.44
N LEU A 173 -5.02 4.74 -9.96
CA LEU A 173 -5.30 4.99 -11.38
C LEU A 173 -5.03 6.44 -11.76
N ALA A 174 -5.41 7.40 -10.92
CA ALA A 174 -5.09 8.81 -11.12
C ALA A 174 -3.58 9.06 -11.12
N GLN A 175 -2.84 8.45 -10.18
CA GLN A 175 -1.37 8.54 -10.12
C GLN A 175 -0.71 7.94 -11.36
N ALA A 176 -1.18 6.78 -11.84
CA ALA A 176 -0.66 6.16 -13.05
C ALA A 176 -0.89 7.01 -14.30
N GLN A 177 -2.07 7.63 -14.42
CA GLN A 177 -2.35 8.57 -15.49
C GLN A 177 -1.43 9.80 -15.43
N ALA A 178 -1.17 10.34 -14.24
CA ALA A 178 -0.24 11.44 -14.05
C ALA A 178 1.19 11.05 -14.44
N ALA A 179 1.70 9.92 -13.93
CA ALA A 179 3.03 9.40 -14.24
C ALA A 179 3.24 9.18 -15.75
N LEU A 180 2.22 8.70 -16.48
CA LEU A 180 2.26 8.57 -17.94
C LEU A 180 2.33 9.92 -18.66
N ARG A 181 1.60 10.93 -18.18
CA ARG A 181 1.64 12.29 -18.75
C ARG A 181 2.98 12.95 -18.48
N ASP A 182 3.49 12.85 -17.26
CA ASP A 182 4.79 13.40 -16.87
C ASP A 182 5.94 12.71 -17.60
N GLY A 183 5.87 11.38 -17.76
CA GLY A 183 6.82 10.64 -18.59
C GLY A 183 6.84 11.10 -20.05
N ARG A 184 5.68 11.38 -20.64
CA ARG A 184 5.58 11.97 -21.99
C ARG A 184 6.11 13.40 -22.03
N ALA A 185 5.77 14.23 -21.06
CA ALA A 185 6.26 15.61 -20.98
C ALA A 185 7.79 15.63 -20.85
N ASN A 186 8.36 14.81 -19.96
CA ASN A 186 9.81 14.68 -19.75
C ASN A 186 10.51 14.10 -21.00
N GLY A 187 9.88 13.15 -21.70
CA GLY A 187 10.37 12.65 -22.99
C GLY A 187 10.38 13.73 -24.08
N VAL A 188 9.34 14.56 -24.16
CA VAL A 188 9.28 15.72 -25.07
C VAL A 188 10.30 16.78 -24.68
N HIS A 189 10.49 17.07 -23.39
CA HIS A 189 11.50 18.01 -22.90
C HIS A 189 12.92 17.51 -23.19
N ALA A 190 13.19 16.22 -22.99
CA ALA A 190 14.48 15.62 -23.34
C ALA A 190 14.72 15.63 -24.87
N ALA A 191 13.70 15.31 -25.67
CA ALA A 191 13.79 15.40 -27.13
C ALA A 191 14.04 16.84 -27.61
N ARG A 192 13.38 17.83 -27.01
CA ARG A 192 13.63 19.26 -27.28
C ARG A 192 15.05 19.66 -26.88
N ALA A 193 15.50 19.31 -25.68
CA ALA A 193 16.88 19.59 -25.25
C ALA A 193 17.93 18.92 -26.16
N MET A 194 17.66 17.70 -26.65
CA MET A 194 18.51 17.04 -27.66
C MET A 194 18.49 17.77 -29.00
N MET A 195 17.32 18.18 -29.51
CA MET A 195 17.23 18.95 -30.74
C MET A 195 17.91 20.32 -30.62
N ASP A 196 17.74 21.01 -29.49
CA ASP A 196 18.34 22.31 -29.22
C ASP A 196 19.87 22.22 -29.07
N SER A 197 20.39 21.14 -28.47
CA SER A 197 21.84 20.87 -28.40
C SER A 197 22.44 20.47 -29.76
N TYR A 198 21.70 19.79 -30.63
CA TYR A 198 22.10 19.58 -32.02
C TYR A 198 22.13 20.89 -32.82
N ALA A 199 21.13 21.76 -32.64
CA ALA A 199 21.10 23.07 -33.29
C ALA A 199 22.26 23.97 -32.83
N ALA A 200 22.57 23.96 -31.52
CA ALA A 200 23.72 24.69 -30.96
C ALA A 200 25.07 24.13 -31.42
N LEU A 201 25.22 22.80 -31.57
CA LEU A 201 26.43 22.17 -32.12
C LEU A 201 26.60 22.48 -33.62
N VAL A 202 25.52 22.52 -34.39
CA VAL A 202 25.56 22.84 -35.83
C VAL A 202 25.87 24.32 -36.07
N SER A 203 25.40 25.24 -35.22
CA SER A 203 25.83 26.65 -35.31
C SER A 203 27.25 26.88 -34.79
N GLY A 204 27.69 26.11 -33.78
CA GLY A 204 29.03 26.21 -33.21
C GLY A 204 30.15 25.76 -34.16
N VAL A 205 29.89 24.79 -35.04
CA VAL A 205 30.88 24.30 -36.02
C VAL A 205 31.14 25.29 -37.17
N LEU A 206 30.13 26.07 -37.59
CA LEU A 206 30.33 27.08 -38.64
C LEU A 206 31.07 28.32 -38.13
N ILE A 207 30.93 28.65 -36.85
CA ILE A 207 31.72 29.70 -36.20
C ILE A 207 33.15 29.21 -35.95
N GLY A 208 33.34 27.95 -35.53
CA GLY A 208 34.67 27.35 -35.31
C GLY A 208 35.51 27.13 -36.57
N MET A 209 34.90 26.91 -37.74
CA MET A 209 35.65 26.82 -39.02
C MET A 209 36.00 28.19 -39.61
N SER A 210 35.41 29.28 -39.11
CA SER A 210 35.70 30.64 -39.58
C SER A 210 36.97 31.22 -38.94
N ASP A 211 37.36 30.74 -37.76
CA ASP A 211 38.64 31.09 -37.12
C ASP A 211 39.82 30.25 -37.64
N ALA A 212 39.57 29.05 -38.17
CA ALA A 212 40.62 28.17 -38.70
C ALA A 212 41.12 28.53 -40.12
N LEU A 213 40.60 29.61 -40.72
CA LEU A 213 41.01 30.10 -42.05
C LEU A 213 41.70 31.46 -42.02
N GLN A 214 42.06 32.01 -40.85
CA GLN A 214 43.00 33.12 -40.80
C GLN A 214 44.43 32.58 -41.01
N PRO A 215 45.12 32.97 -42.10
CA PRO A 215 46.51 32.58 -42.31
C PRO A 215 47.36 33.21 -41.21
N GLU A 216 48.01 32.36 -40.42
CA GLU A 216 49.12 32.75 -39.57
C GLU A 216 50.28 33.19 -40.49
N ALA A 217 50.39 34.50 -40.70
CA ALA A 217 51.47 35.10 -41.45
C ALA A 217 52.76 35.03 -40.63
N VAL A 218 53.70 34.21 -41.09
CA VAL A 218 55.09 34.18 -40.63
C VAL A 218 55.85 35.39 -41.21
N PRO A 219 56.68 36.07 -40.41
CA PRO A 219 58.02 36.46 -40.87
C PRO A 219 59.07 36.07 -39.81
N ASP A 220 59.95 35.14 -40.12
CA ASP A 220 61.30 35.30 -40.70
C ASP A 220 62.26 36.26 -39.97
N SER A 221 63.42 35.67 -39.76
CA SER A 221 64.65 36.08 -39.11
C SER A 221 65.31 37.35 -39.66
N GLY A 222 66.03 38.10 -38.79
CA GLY A 222 67.01 39.07 -39.29
C GLY A 222 67.52 40.16 -38.35
N ARG A 223 68.60 39.85 -37.63
CA ARG A 223 69.76 40.73 -37.31
C ARG A 223 69.57 42.06 -36.53
N SER A 224 70.28 42.04 -35.39
CA SER A 224 71.44 42.90 -35.05
C SER A 224 71.28 44.16 -34.19
N ARG A 225 72.19 44.19 -33.20
CA ARG A 225 72.87 45.35 -32.57
C ARG A 225 72.07 46.14 -31.54
N LYS A 226 72.65 46.65 -30.45
CA LYS A 226 73.94 46.48 -29.74
C LYS A 226 73.80 47.44 -28.54
N THR A 227 74.29 47.01 -27.37
CA THR A 227 74.94 47.84 -26.33
C THR A 227 74.16 48.94 -25.56
N GLN A 228 74.30 48.81 -24.23
CA GLN A 228 74.62 49.86 -23.23
C GLN A 228 73.49 50.83 -22.82
N ALA A 229 73.36 51.25 -21.55
CA ALA A 229 74.22 51.16 -20.37
C ALA A 229 73.45 51.58 -19.10
N GLN A 230 73.96 51.13 -17.94
CA GLN A 230 74.09 51.85 -16.64
C GLN A 230 72.80 52.29 -15.91
N ALA A 231 72.68 52.19 -14.58
CA ALA A 231 73.66 52.08 -13.50
C ALA A 231 73.09 51.23 -12.35
#